data_AF-A0A6G0QJZ8-F1
#
_entry.id   AF-A0A6G0QJZ8-F1
#
_cell.length_a   1.000
_cell.length_b   1.000
_cell.length_c   1.000
_cell.angle_alpha   90.00
_cell.angle_beta   90.00
_cell.angle_gamma   90.00
#
_symmetry.space_group_name_H-M   'P 1'
#
loop_
_entity.id
_entity.type
_entity.pdbx_description
1 polymer ?
#
loop_
_entity_poly.entity_id
_entity_poly.type
_entity_poly.pdbx_seq_one_letter_code
_entity_poly.pdbx_strand_id
1 'polypeptide(L)'
;MSKRACVQTSVEEQVKKLKVWQQNKGWSLSEAARALSVKPNTLLGWRDKLSNSDLSFIEDPSTISGQYRKSGGGRPHKVSSYESRVVEFYENCIWDGGIVTSGTLKTYCNNIE
;
A
#
# COMPACT_ATOMS: atom_id res chain seq x y z
N MET A 1 -10.28 -17.89 -9.83
CA MET A 1 -8.89 -17.44 -9.56
C MET A 1 -8.87 -16.66 -8.25
N SER A 2 -8.14 -17.13 -7.24
CA SER A 2 -8.01 -16.41 -5.97
C SER A 2 -7.30 -15.07 -6.21
N LYS A 3 -7.91 -13.96 -5.77
CA LYS A 3 -7.31 -12.62 -5.90
C LYS A 3 -6.01 -12.61 -5.11
N ARG A 4 -4.90 -12.19 -5.74
CA ARG A 4 -3.62 -12.01 -5.05
C ARG A 4 -3.79 -10.83 -4.08
N ALA A 5 -4.01 -11.11 -2.80
CA ALA A 5 -3.97 -10.10 -1.76
C ALA A 5 -2.51 -9.63 -1.61
N CYS A 6 -2.24 -8.40 -2.02
CA CYS A 6 -0.96 -7.75 -1.74
C CYS A 6 -1.02 -7.25 -0.30
N VAL A 7 -0.30 -7.91 0.61
CA VAL A 7 -0.14 -7.43 1.97
C VAL A 7 0.95 -6.35 1.93
N GLN A 8 0.55 -5.08 2.06
CA GLN A 8 1.51 -3.99 2.21
C GLN A 8 2.04 -3.99 3.65
N THR A 9 3.29 -4.37 3.83
CA THR A 9 4.01 -4.25 5.11
C THR A 9 4.68 -2.89 5.17
N SER A 10 4.48 -2.13 6.25
CA SER A 10 5.10 -0.81 6.40
C SER A 10 6.64 -0.92 6.46
N VAL A 11 7.37 0.11 6.04
CA VAL A 11 8.85 0.10 6.07
C VAL A 11 9.37 -0.11 7.50
N GLU A 12 8.69 0.46 8.50
CA GLU A 12 9.01 0.25 9.92
C GLU A 12 8.91 -1.22 10.34
N GLU A 13 7.86 -1.92 9.91
CA GLU A 13 7.70 -3.34 10.18
C GLU A 13 8.74 -4.19 9.46
N GLN A 14 9.09 -3.83 8.21
CA GLN A 14 10.16 -4.49 7.46
C GLN A 14 11.49 -4.37 8.22
N VAL A 15 11.85 -3.16 8.66
CA VAL A 15 13.08 -2.91 9.44
C VAL A 15 13.07 -3.65 10.77
N LYS A 16 11.94 -3.68 11.50
CA LYS A 16 11.82 -4.47 12.74
C LYS A 16 12.11 -5.95 12.50
N LYS A 17 11.53 -6.54 11.44
CA LYS A 17 11.74 -7.94 11.08
C LYS A 17 13.18 -8.21 10.63
N LEU A 18 13.80 -7.30 9.88
CA LEU A 18 15.22 -7.41 9.50
C LEU A 18 16.15 -7.31 10.72
N LYS A 19 15.84 -6.47 11.72
CA LYS A 19 16.60 -6.40 12.98
C LYS A 19 16.52 -7.72 13.77
N VAL A 20 15.36 -8.37 13.80
CA VAL A 20 15.22 -9.71 14.42
C VAL A 20 16.07 -10.74 13.66
N TRP A 21 16.09 -10.70 12.33
CA TRP A 21 16.95 -11.59 11.55
C TRP A 21 18.45 -11.28 11.78
N GLN A 22 18.82 -10.00 11.89
CA GLN A 22 20.19 -9.57 12.21
C GLN A 22 20.65 -10.07 13.59
N GLN A 23 19.76 -10.12 14.59
CA GLN A 23 20.08 -10.69 15.90
C GLN A 23 20.25 -12.21 15.86
N ASN A 24 19.65 -12.87 14.87
CA ASN A 24 19.70 -14.31 14.67
C ASN A 24 20.48 -14.67 13.40
N LYS A 25 21.75 -14.26 13.32
CA LYS A 25 22.62 -14.47 12.13
C LYS A 25 22.79 -15.94 11.72
N GLY A 26 22.49 -16.89 12.60
CA GLY A 26 22.51 -18.32 12.31
C GLY A 26 21.34 -18.80 11.45
N TRP A 27 20.28 -18.00 11.29
CA TRP A 27 19.14 -18.38 10.47
C TRP A 27 19.45 -18.23 8.98
N SER A 28 19.22 -19.31 8.24
CA SER A 28 19.09 -19.25 6.80
C SER A 28 17.87 -18.40 6.40
N LEU A 29 17.85 -17.92 5.15
CA LEU A 29 16.73 -17.14 4.59
C LEU A 29 15.38 -17.83 4.84
N SER A 30 15.31 -19.15 4.63
CA SER A 30 14.08 -19.94 4.79
C SER A 30 13.62 -20.04 6.24
N GLU A 31 14.56 -20.19 7.17
CA GLU A 31 14.27 -20.24 8.61
C GLU A 31 13.80 -18.89 9.12
N ALA A 32 14.49 -17.80 8.73
CA ALA A 32 14.10 -16.45 9.07
C ALA A 32 12.72 -16.10 8.49
N ALA A 33 12.46 -16.47 7.23
CA ALA A 33 11.17 -16.28 6.58
C ALA A 33 10.05 -17.00 7.33
N ARG A 34 10.28 -18.25 7.76
CA ARG A 34 9.33 -19.04 8.54
C ARG A 34 9.09 -18.42 9.93
N ALA A 35 10.16 -18.05 10.64
CA ALA A 35 10.08 -17.43 11.97
C ALA A 35 9.34 -16.08 11.93
N LEU A 36 9.56 -15.28 10.89
CA LEU A 36 8.98 -13.95 10.72
C LEU A 36 7.61 -13.97 10.02
N SER A 37 7.12 -15.16 9.63
CA SER A 37 5.90 -15.37 8.85
C SER A 37 5.85 -14.53 7.57
N VAL A 38 6.97 -14.49 6.83
CA VAL A 38 7.14 -13.78 5.56
C VAL A 38 7.56 -14.77 4.49
N LYS A 39 7.25 -14.49 3.22
CA LYS A 39 7.75 -15.31 2.11
C LYS A 39 9.26 -15.07 1.93
N PRO A 40 10.08 -16.11 1.62
CA PRO A 40 11.52 -15.95 1.46
C PRO A 40 11.92 -14.85 0.47
N ASN A 41 11.29 -14.82 -0.71
CA ASN A 41 11.56 -13.79 -1.73
C ASN A 41 11.19 -12.38 -1.27
N THR A 42 10.16 -12.25 -0.43
CA THR A 42 9.75 -10.96 0.14
C THR A 42 10.77 -10.49 1.18
N LEU A 43 11.25 -11.39 2.04
CA LEU A 43 12.29 -11.08 3.03
C LEU A 43 13.62 -10.72 2.35
N LEU A 44 13.99 -11.44 1.28
CA LEU A 44 15.16 -11.14 0.46
C LEU A 44 15.05 -9.75 -0.18
N GLY A 45 13.90 -9.45 -0.79
CA GLY A 45 13.65 -8.15 -1.42
C GLY A 45 13.64 -6.99 -0.42
N TRP A 46 13.29 -7.22 0.85
CA TRP A 46 13.44 -6.22 1.91
C TRP A 46 14.90 -6.03 2.29
N ARG A 47 15.65 -7.12 2.48
CA ARG A 47 17.09 -7.06 2.77
C ARG A 47 17.81 -6.25 1.70
N ASP A 48 17.63 -6.58 0.43
CA ASP A 48 18.34 -5.91 -0.67
C ASP A 48 17.98 -4.41 -0.82
N LYS A 49 16.83 -3.99 -0.27
CA LYS A 49 16.38 -2.58 -0.30
C LYS A 49 16.79 -1.79 0.93
N LEU A 50 16.87 -2.43 2.09
CA LEU A 50 16.95 -1.78 3.40
C LEU A 50 18.22 -2.15 4.17
N SER A 51 19.05 -3.03 3.62
CA SER A 51 20.20 -3.62 4.31
C SER A 51 21.26 -4.11 3.32
N ASN A 52 22.42 -4.49 3.85
CA ASN A 52 23.47 -5.18 3.09
C ASN A 52 23.25 -6.71 3.12
N SER A 53 23.95 -7.44 2.25
CA SER A 53 23.87 -8.92 2.15
C SER A 53 24.03 -9.63 3.50
N ASP A 54 24.89 -9.08 4.36
CA ASP A 54 25.30 -9.67 5.63
C ASP A 54 24.48 -9.15 6.83
N LEU A 55 23.43 -8.36 6.56
CA LEU A 55 22.59 -7.71 7.57
C LEU A 55 23.42 -6.88 8.58
N SER A 56 24.62 -6.43 8.21
CA SER A 56 25.53 -5.69 9.09
C SER A 56 25.05 -4.26 9.34
N PHE A 57 24.33 -3.71 8.38
CA PHE A 57 23.74 -2.38 8.42
C PHE A 57 22.28 -2.49 7.99
N ILE A 58 21.37 -1.87 8.75
CA ILE A 58 19.96 -1.73 8.37
C ILE A 58 19.66 -0.24 8.35
N GLU A 59 19.19 0.23 7.20
CA GLU A 59 18.88 1.63 6.96
C GLU A 59 17.70 2.07 7.83
N ASP A 60 17.80 3.28 8.38
CA ASP A 60 16.78 3.77 9.31
C ASP A 60 15.49 4.12 8.52
N PRO A 61 14.30 3.74 8.99
CA PRO A 61 13.04 4.00 8.27
C PRO A 61 12.83 5.49 7.99
N SER A 62 13.39 6.35 8.84
CA SER A 62 13.36 7.81 8.73
C SER A 62 14.11 8.32 7.48
N THR A 63 15.19 7.64 7.07
CA THR A 63 16.01 8.00 5.90
C THR A 63 15.35 7.57 4.59
N ILE A 64 14.51 6.52 4.65
CA ILE A 64 13.70 6.02 3.51
C ILE A 64 12.39 6.83 3.35
N SER A 65 12.17 7.85 4.19
CA SER A 65 11.01 8.73 4.11
C SER A 65 11.07 9.58 2.82
N GLY A 66 10.41 9.07 1.78
CA GLY A 66 10.37 9.74 0.48
C GLY A 66 9.87 8.87 -0.68
N GLN A 67 9.94 7.54 -0.57
CA GLN A 67 9.49 6.68 -1.67
C GLN A 67 7.96 6.58 -1.79
N TYR A 68 7.23 6.78 -0.69
CA TYR A 68 5.77 6.78 -0.69
C TYR A 68 5.25 8.12 -0.17
N ARG A 69 4.33 8.73 -0.92
CA ARG A 69 3.64 9.95 -0.50
C ARG A 69 2.84 9.63 0.77
N LYS A 70 2.96 10.47 1.80
CA LYS A 70 2.08 10.42 2.98
C LYS A 70 0.62 10.55 2.53
N SER A 71 -0.33 10.04 3.30
CA SER A 71 -1.75 10.32 3.05
C SER A 71 -1.97 11.84 3.02
N GLY A 72 -2.62 12.36 1.97
CA GLY A 72 -2.73 13.81 1.71
C GLY A 72 -1.47 14.49 1.16
N GLY A 73 -0.36 13.77 0.98
CA GLY A 73 0.93 14.28 0.49
C GLY A 73 1.04 14.43 -1.04
N GLY A 74 -0.08 14.62 -1.72
CA GLY A 74 -0.15 14.93 -3.14
C GLY A 74 -0.56 16.39 -3.37
N ARG A 75 -0.54 16.86 -4.62
CA ARG A 75 -1.22 18.11 -4.96
C ARG A 75 -2.69 17.96 -4.53
N PRO A 76 -3.26 18.91 -3.78
CA PRO A 76 -4.68 18.85 -3.42
C PRO A 76 -5.50 18.73 -4.70
N HIS A 77 -6.38 17.72 -4.74
CA HIS A 77 -7.27 17.51 -5.87
C HIS A 77 -8.21 18.70 -5.98
N LYS A 78 -8.21 19.37 -7.12
CA LYS A 78 -9.16 20.44 -7.41
C LYS A 78 -10.34 19.80 -8.11
N VAL A 79 -11.44 19.63 -7.37
CA VAL A 79 -12.67 19.07 -7.92
C VAL A 79 -13.13 19.95 -9.08
N SER A 80 -13.28 19.35 -10.26
CA SER A 80 -13.82 20.05 -11.43
C SER A 80 -15.35 20.17 -11.33
N SER A 81 -15.95 21.11 -12.06
CA SER A 81 -17.42 21.26 -12.10
C SER A 81 -18.13 19.97 -12.52
N TYR A 82 -17.53 19.22 -13.45
CA TYR A 82 -17.99 17.90 -13.87
C TYR A 82 -18.00 16.91 -12.69
N GLU A 83 -16.89 16.80 -11.96
CA GLU A 83 -16.79 15.90 -10.82
C GLU A 83 -17.77 16.27 -9.70
N SER A 84 -17.99 17.57 -9.45
CA SER A 84 -19.00 18.02 -8.49
C SER A 84 -20.40 17.53 -8.83
N ARG A 85 -20.81 17.60 -10.12
CA ARG A 85 -22.13 17.10 -10.57
C ARG A 85 -22.27 15.59 -10.38
N VAL A 86 -21.19 14.84 -10.63
CA VAL A 86 -21.19 13.38 -10.44
C VAL A 86 -21.31 13.02 -8.96
N VAL A 87 -20.64 13.76 -8.07
CA VAL A 87 -20.75 13.57 -6.61
C VAL A 87 -22.17 13.90 -6.14
N GLU A 88 -22.74 15.01 -6.58
CA GLU A 88 -24.10 15.42 -6.21
C GLU A 88 -25.15 14.38 -6.66
N PHE A 89 -25.03 13.87 -7.88
CA PHE A 89 -25.90 12.78 -8.35
C PHE A 89 -25.77 11.52 -7.49
N TYR A 90 -24.54 11.14 -7.13
CA TYR A 90 -24.30 10.01 -6.25
C TYR A 90 -24.94 10.22 -4.87
N GLU A 91 -24.73 11.38 -4.25
CA GLU A 91 -25.27 11.72 -2.93
C GLU A 91 -26.80 11.71 -2.93
N ASN A 92 -27.43 12.27 -3.96
CA ASN A 92 -28.90 12.27 -4.12
C ASN A 92 -29.44 10.83 -4.21
N CYS A 93 -28.82 9.97 -5.03
CA CYS A 93 -29.25 8.58 -5.13
C CYS A 93 -29.10 7.79 -3.82
N ILE A 94 -28.08 8.11 -3.01
CA ILE A 94 -27.91 7.51 -1.67
C ILE A 94 -28.95 8.06 -0.69
N TRP A 95 -29.26 9.35 -0.74
CA TRP A 95 -30.31 9.99 0.07
C TRP A 95 -31.69 9.38 -0.19
N ASP A 96 -31.98 9.04 -1.46
CA ASP A 96 -33.22 8.36 -1.86
C ASP A 96 -33.25 6.86 -1.48
N GLY A 97 -32.25 6.36 -0.75
CA GLY A 97 -32.15 4.96 -0.33
C GLY A 97 -31.75 4.00 -1.47
N GLY A 98 -31.28 4.53 -2.60
CA GLY A 98 -30.87 3.76 -3.75
C GLY A 98 -29.48 3.15 -3.61
N ILE A 99 -29.24 2.04 -4.33
CA ILE A 99 -27.90 1.47 -4.51
C ILE A 99 -27.33 2.00 -5.83
N VAL A 100 -26.30 2.84 -5.74
CA VAL A 100 -25.63 3.35 -6.94
C VAL A 100 -24.60 2.34 -7.44
N THR A 101 -24.81 1.82 -8.64
CA THR A 101 -23.84 0.94 -9.30
C THR A 101 -22.84 1.73 -10.13
N SER A 102 -21.68 1.12 -10.42
CA SER A 102 -20.69 1.72 -11.34
C SER A 102 -21.25 1.93 -12.75
N GLY A 103 -22.22 1.12 -13.18
CA GLY A 103 -22.91 1.28 -14.45
C GLY A 103 -23.76 2.55 -14.48
N THR A 104 -24.53 2.79 -13.42
CA THR A 104 -25.38 3.98 -13.26
C THR A 104 -24.54 5.26 -13.32
N LEU A 105 -23.40 5.30 -12.61
CA LEU A 105 -22.49 6.44 -12.64
C LEU A 105 -21.89 6.65 -14.03
N LYS A 106 -21.45 5.58 -14.72
CA LYS A 106 -20.93 5.70 -16.09
C LYS A 106 -21.96 6.25 -17.06
N THR A 107 -23.22 5.80 -16.97
CA THR A 107 -24.30 6.32 -17.80
C THR A 107 -24.54 7.80 -17.52
N TYR A 108 -24.56 8.21 -16.25
CA TYR A 108 -24.69 9.62 -15.89
C TYR A 108 -23.54 10.46 -16.44
N CYS A 109 -22.29 10.04 -16.18
CA CYS A 109 -21.06 10.64 -16.71
C CYS A 109 -21.06 10.83 -18.23
N ASN A 110 -21.53 9.84 -18.99
CA ASN A 110 -21.58 9.90 -20.46
C ASN A 110 -22.65 10.86 -20.99
N ASN A 111 -23.62 11.25 -20.16
CA ASN A 111 -24.73 12.12 -20.53
C ASN A 111 -24.60 13.52 -19.90
N ILE A 112 -23.52 13.82 -19.18
CA ILE A 112 -23.22 15.17 -18.68
C ILE A 112 -22.52 15.95 -19.79
N GLU A 113 -23.16 17.02 -20.26
CA GLU A 113 -22.54 18.08 -21.07
C GLU A 113 -21.76 19.10 -20.21
#